data_AF-A0A1B1I3K9-F1
#
_entry.id   AF-A0A1B1I3K9-F1
#
_cell.length_a   1.000
_cell.length_b   1.000
_cell.length_c   1.000
_cell.angle_alpha   90.00
_cell.angle_beta   90.00
_cell.angle_gamma   90.00
#
_symmetry.space_group_name_H-M   'P 1'
#
loop_
_entity.id
_entity.type
_entity.pdbx_description
1 polymer ?
#
loop_
_entity_poly.entity_id
_entity_poly.type
_entity_poly.pdbx_seq_one_letter_code
_entity_poly.pdbx_strand_id
1 'polypeptide(L)'
;MKIRNLVIPHDTERIRSCVRGTLMRYDIEIHFLELPKVTRQDIRRMRTLDKWMAFIRNELSDEEMEAIAMSDAAINTAWDRIEAFMRDAGQRRKYELREKYEHDYVSDMEGSWKRGRLEGVKQGRSEGRAEGRQLGIAQIAMNFLRAGTPVATVAQMAELPEAVIRKMAEEHGIQLS
;
A
#
# COMPACT_ATOMS: atom_id res chain seq x y z
N MET A 1 -12.10 -26.92 -36.72
CA MET A 1 -13.38 -27.22 -36.05
C MET A 1 -13.98 -25.89 -35.58
N LYS A 2 -15.08 -25.43 -36.18
CA LYS A 2 -15.71 -24.13 -35.82
C LYS A 2 -16.35 -24.27 -34.44
N ILE A 3 -15.76 -23.62 -33.43
CA ILE A 3 -16.39 -23.45 -32.11
C ILE A 3 -17.57 -22.49 -32.32
N ARG A 4 -18.78 -23.05 -32.41
CA ARG A 4 -20.02 -22.27 -32.49
C ARG A 4 -20.22 -21.54 -31.16
N ASN A 5 -20.44 -20.24 -31.27
CA ASN A 5 -20.94 -19.27 -30.29
C ASN A 5 -21.41 -19.91 -28.96
N LEU A 6 -20.49 -20.01 -28.02
CA LEU A 6 -20.82 -20.00 -26.61
C LEU A 6 -20.54 -18.56 -26.16
N VAL A 7 -21.56 -17.84 -25.70
CA VAL A 7 -21.36 -16.52 -25.05
C VAL A 7 -20.80 -16.81 -23.66
N ILE A 8 -19.52 -17.20 -23.62
CA ILE A 8 -18.72 -17.20 -22.40
C ILE A 8 -18.18 -15.77 -22.28
N PRO A 9 -18.38 -15.08 -21.15
CA PRO A 9 -17.64 -13.87 -20.86
C PRO A 9 -16.17 -14.23 -20.69
N HIS A 10 -15.43 -14.13 -21.78
CA HIS A 10 -13.99 -14.35 -21.82
C HIS A 10 -13.38 -13.27 -22.70
N ASP A 11 -12.35 -12.61 -22.17
CA ASP A 11 -11.55 -11.68 -22.95
C ASP A 11 -10.24 -12.39 -23.31
N THR A 12 -9.81 -12.22 -24.56
CA THR A 12 -8.54 -12.76 -25.06
C THR A 12 -7.58 -11.61 -25.28
N GLU A 13 -6.57 -11.51 -24.42
CA GLU A 13 -5.52 -10.50 -24.55
C GLU A 13 -4.25 -11.13 -25.11
N ARG A 14 -3.52 -10.39 -25.94
CA ARG A 14 -2.26 -10.84 -26.56
C ARG A 14 -1.08 -10.05 -26.01
N ILE A 15 -0.06 -10.77 -25.55
CA ILE A 15 1.16 -10.15 -25.00
C ILE A 15 2.02 -9.59 -26.14
N ARG A 16 2.46 -8.35 -25.96
CA ARG A 16 3.39 -7.65 -26.86
C ARG A 16 4.70 -7.38 -26.12
N SER A 17 5.84 -7.61 -26.78
CA SER A 17 7.13 -7.20 -26.21
C SER A 17 7.17 -5.68 -26.06
N CYS A 18 7.39 -5.18 -24.84
CA CYS A 18 7.49 -3.74 -24.58
C CYS A 18 8.74 -3.12 -25.26
N VAL A 19 9.80 -3.91 -25.45
CA VAL A 19 11.07 -3.45 -26.06
C VAL A 19 11.01 -3.46 -27.58
N ARG A 20 10.40 -4.48 -28.19
CA ARG A 20 10.42 -4.67 -29.66
C ARG A 20 9.11 -4.34 -30.35
N GLY A 21 8.01 -4.14 -29.61
CA GLY A 21 6.70 -3.88 -30.19
C GLY A 21 6.18 -5.02 -31.08
N THR A 22 6.76 -6.21 -31.02
CA THR A 22 6.31 -7.38 -31.78
C THR A 22 5.31 -8.17 -30.95
N LEU A 23 4.23 -8.62 -31.60
CA LEU A 23 3.30 -9.58 -31.01
C LEU A 23 4.06 -10.89 -30.78
N MET A 24 4.06 -11.38 -29.54
CA MET A 24 4.59 -12.71 -29.22
C MET A 24 3.54 -13.72 -29.67
N ARG A 25 3.53 -14.02 -30.98
CA ARG A 25 2.37 -14.60 -31.68
C ARG A 25 2.18 -16.10 -31.49
N TYR A 26 3.15 -16.82 -30.90
CA TYR A 26 3.17 -18.28 -30.98
C TYR A 26 3.47 -19.04 -29.69
N ASP A 27 3.88 -18.38 -28.60
CA ASP A 27 4.40 -19.14 -27.44
C ASP A 27 3.42 -19.18 -26.24
N ILE A 28 2.54 -18.19 -26.07
CA ILE A 28 1.63 -18.10 -24.90
C ILE A 28 0.31 -17.41 -25.30
N GLU A 29 -0.82 -18.05 -24.99
CA GLU A 29 -2.17 -17.46 -25.01
C GLU A 29 -2.74 -17.46 -23.59
N ILE A 30 -3.32 -16.33 -23.17
CA ILE A 30 -3.92 -16.18 -21.84
C ILE A 30 -5.44 -16.02 -22.03
N HIS A 31 -6.18 -16.91 -21.38
CA HIS A 31 -7.64 -16.83 -21.32
C HIS A 31 -8.05 -16.22 -19.98
N PHE A 32 -8.75 -15.08 -20.01
CA PHE A 32 -9.34 -14.49 -18.82
C PHE A 32 -10.76 -15.04 -18.64
N LEU A 33 -10.99 -15.69 -17.49
CA LEU A 33 -12.29 -16.25 -17.11
C LEU A 33 -12.89 -15.39 -16.01
N GLU A 34 -14.00 -14.72 -16.30
CA GLU A 34 -14.66 -13.84 -15.33
C GLU A 34 -15.71 -14.60 -14.53
N LEU A 35 -15.31 -15.15 -13.38
CA LEU A 35 -16.18 -15.93 -12.48
C LEU A 35 -17.51 -15.24 -12.09
N PRO A 36 -17.58 -13.92 -11.85
CA PRO A 36 -18.83 -13.25 -11.45
C PRO A 36 -19.92 -13.25 -12.54
N LYS A 37 -19.54 -13.40 -13.82
CA LYS A 37 -20.47 -13.36 -14.95
C LYS A 37 -21.05 -14.75 -15.29
N VAL A 38 -20.63 -15.79 -14.54
CA VAL A 38 -21.13 -17.16 -14.70
C VAL A 38 -22.50 -17.30 -14.03
N THR A 39 -23.55 -17.29 -14.84
CA THR A 39 -24.92 -17.52 -14.36
C THR A 39 -25.09 -18.97 -13.92
N ARG A 40 -25.84 -19.20 -12.83
CA ARG A 40 -26.23 -20.54 -12.39
C ARG A 40 -27.01 -21.25 -13.50
N GLN A 41 -26.44 -22.33 -14.03
CA GLN A 41 -27.10 -23.25 -14.94
C GLN A 41 -27.38 -24.56 -14.21
N ASP A 42 -28.29 -25.38 -14.75
CA ASP A 42 -28.55 -26.72 -14.21
C ASP A 42 -27.28 -27.58 -14.36
N ILE A 43 -26.78 -28.14 -13.24
CA ILE A 43 -25.56 -28.95 -13.14
C ILE A 43 -25.52 -30.06 -14.21
N ARG A 44 -26.68 -30.64 -14.51
CA ARG A 44 -26.82 -31.74 -15.48
C ARG A 44 -26.57 -31.33 -16.93
N ARG A 45 -26.67 -30.02 -17.23
CA ARG A 45 -26.48 -29.45 -18.57
C ARG A 45 -25.14 -28.73 -18.73
N MET A 46 -24.36 -28.63 -17.66
CA MET A 46 -23.06 -27.93 -17.64
C MET A 46 -22.01 -28.67 -18.46
N ARG A 47 -21.22 -27.89 -19.23
CA ARG A 47 -20.00 -28.41 -19.87
C ARG A 47 -18.87 -28.49 -18.83
N THR A 48 -17.78 -29.18 -19.17
CA THR A 48 -16.61 -29.33 -18.28
C THR A 48 -16.12 -27.99 -17.73
N LEU A 49 -15.98 -26.96 -18.57
CA LEU A 49 -15.55 -25.63 -18.11
C LEU A 49 -16.56 -24.98 -17.14
N ASP A 50 -17.85 -25.13 -17.39
CA ASP A 50 -18.90 -24.58 -16.51
C ASP A 50 -18.88 -25.26 -15.14
N LYS A 51 -18.62 -26.58 -15.10
CA LYS A 51 -18.42 -27.33 -13.86
C LYS A 51 -17.19 -26.84 -13.10
N TRP A 52 -16.06 -26.60 -13.79
CA TRP A 52 -14.87 -26.01 -13.19
C TRP A 52 -15.11 -24.61 -12.65
N MET A 53 -15.84 -23.76 -13.39
CA MET A 53 -16.20 -22.42 -12.93
C MET A 53 -17.11 -22.47 -11.70
N ALA A 54 -18.07 -23.39 -11.66
CA ALA A 54 -18.95 -23.59 -10.51
C ALA A 54 -18.18 -24.11 -9.28
N PHE A 55 -17.26 -25.07 -9.48
CA PHE A 55 -16.37 -25.59 -8.46
C PHE A 55 -15.47 -24.49 -7.85
N ILE A 56 -14.81 -23.69 -8.69
CA ILE A 56 -13.91 -22.60 -8.24
C ILE A 56 -14.68 -21.48 -7.51
N ARG A 57 -15.93 -21.21 -7.92
CA ARG A 57 -16.74 -20.16 -7.29
C ARG A 57 -17.18 -20.50 -5.86
N ASN A 58 -17.18 -21.78 -5.48
CA ASN A 58 -17.48 -22.27 -4.12
C ASN A 58 -18.84 -21.75 -3.57
N GLU A 59 -19.83 -21.62 -4.43
CA GLU A 59 -21.19 -21.16 -4.06
C GLU A 59 -22.23 -22.30 -4.03
N LEU A 60 -21.78 -23.54 -4.18
CA LEU A 60 -22.62 -24.73 -4.22
C LEU A 60 -22.77 -25.31 -2.82
N SER A 61 -23.89 -25.99 -2.57
CA SER A 61 -24.00 -26.81 -1.36
C SER A 61 -23.05 -28.01 -1.43
N ASP A 62 -22.75 -28.63 -0.29
CA ASP A 62 -21.91 -29.84 -0.23
C ASP A 62 -22.47 -30.96 -1.14
N GLU A 63 -23.79 -31.12 -1.17
CA GLU A 63 -24.48 -32.12 -2.02
C GLU A 63 -24.34 -31.81 -3.51
N GLU A 64 -24.45 -30.54 -3.91
CA GLU A 64 -24.24 -30.11 -5.30
C GLU A 64 -22.78 -30.24 -5.71
N MET A 65 -21.86 -29.97 -4.78
CA MET A 65 -20.42 -30.08 -5.00
C MET A 65 -19.99 -31.54 -5.18
N GLU A 66 -20.52 -32.44 -4.34
CA GLU A 66 -20.34 -33.88 -4.47
C GLU A 66 -20.91 -34.38 -5.81
N ALA A 67 -22.10 -33.90 -6.22
CA ALA A 67 -22.67 -34.25 -7.52
C ALA A 67 -21.79 -33.82 -8.70
N ILE A 68 -21.15 -32.65 -8.63
CA ILE A 68 -20.20 -32.20 -9.66
C ILE A 68 -18.94 -33.04 -9.65
N ALA A 69 -18.35 -33.28 -8.48
CA ALA A 69 -17.16 -34.10 -8.31
C ALA A 69 -17.37 -35.52 -8.86
N MET A 70 -18.47 -36.18 -8.49
CA MET A 70 -18.83 -37.51 -9.00
C MET A 70 -19.07 -37.52 -10.53
N SER A 71 -19.44 -36.38 -11.12
CA SER A 71 -19.68 -36.26 -12.56
C SER A 71 -18.43 -35.94 -13.39
N ASP A 72 -17.30 -35.59 -12.77
CA ASP A 72 -16.05 -35.25 -13.45
C ASP A 72 -14.83 -35.69 -12.62
N ALA A 73 -14.11 -36.70 -13.11
CA ALA A 73 -12.99 -37.31 -12.40
C ALA A 73 -11.85 -36.32 -12.06
N ALA A 74 -11.64 -35.29 -12.88
CA ALA A 74 -10.60 -34.31 -12.64
C ALA A 74 -11.00 -33.34 -11.50
N ILE A 75 -12.30 -32.98 -11.44
CA ILE A 75 -12.84 -32.21 -10.32
C ILE A 75 -12.86 -33.05 -9.04
N ASN A 76 -13.21 -34.33 -9.13
CA ASN A 76 -13.15 -35.23 -7.96
C ASN A 76 -11.75 -35.32 -7.36
N THR A 77 -10.73 -35.48 -8.22
CA THR A 77 -9.33 -35.52 -7.78
C THR A 77 -8.91 -34.21 -7.12
N ALA A 78 -9.39 -33.07 -7.63
CA ALA A 78 -9.14 -31.77 -7.02
C ALA A 78 -9.83 -31.64 -5.65
N TRP A 79 -11.08 -32.10 -5.54
CA TRP A 79 -11.84 -32.15 -4.30
C TRP A 79 -11.15 -33.00 -3.24
N ASP A 80 -10.77 -34.24 -3.55
CA ASP A 80 -10.08 -35.14 -2.62
C ASP A 80 -8.76 -34.54 -2.12
N ARG A 81 -8.01 -33.86 -2.99
CA ARG A 81 -6.76 -33.18 -2.61
C ARG A 81 -7.01 -32.00 -1.69
N ILE A 82 -8.05 -31.20 -1.96
CA ILE A 82 -8.45 -30.09 -1.10
C ILE A 82 -8.90 -30.64 0.25
N GLU A 83 -9.71 -31.70 0.28
CA GLU A 83 -10.19 -32.31 1.52
C GLU A 83 -9.03 -32.91 2.33
N ALA A 84 -8.10 -33.61 1.67
CA ALA A 84 -6.89 -34.13 2.32
C ALA A 84 -6.02 -33.00 2.91
N PHE A 85 -5.84 -31.91 2.16
CA PHE A 85 -5.16 -30.71 2.65
C PHE A 85 -5.91 -30.08 3.83
N MET A 86 -7.25 -30.00 3.76
CA MET A 86 -8.12 -29.51 4.82
C MET A 86 -8.20 -30.46 6.03
N ARG A 87 -7.85 -31.74 5.92
CA ARG A 87 -7.78 -32.66 7.05
C ARG A 87 -6.42 -32.59 7.75
N ASP A 88 -5.33 -32.34 7.04
CA ASP A 88 -3.99 -32.21 7.62
C ASP A 88 -3.81 -30.88 8.39
N ALA A 89 -4.05 -30.93 9.70
CA ALA A 89 -3.86 -29.80 10.62
C ALA A 89 -2.40 -29.29 10.64
N GLY A 90 -1.42 -30.13 10.30
CA GLY A 90 -0.01 -29.74 10.24
C GLY A 90 0.31 -28.84 9.04
N GLN A 91 -0.29 -29.11 7.88
CA GLN A 91 -0.11 -28.28 6.68
C GLN A 91 -0.90 -26.98 6.75
N ARG A 92 -2.13 -27.02 7.30
CA ARG A 92 -2.90 -25.80 7.59
C ARG A 92 -2.12 -24.85 8.51
N ARG A 93 -1.57 -25.38 9.60
CA ARG A 93 -0.76 -24.58 10.54
C ARG A 93 0.48 -23.94 9.88
N LYS A 94 1.14 -24.64 8.95
CA LYS A 94 2.29 -24.07 8.20
C LYS A 94 1.85 -22.92 7.29
N TYR A 95 0.70 -23.06 6.64
CA TYR A 95 0.11 -22.01 5.81
C TYR A 95 -0.27 -20.79 6.64
N GLU A 96 -1.02 -20.99 7.73
CA GLU A 96 -1.43 -19.93 8.67
C GLU A 96 -0.23 -19.21 9.28
N LEU A 97 0.84 -19.93 9.63
CA LEU A 97 2.08 -19.33 10.15
C LEU A 97 2.76 -18.42 9.13
N ARG A 98 2.75 -18.82 7.86
CA ARG A 98 3.30 -18.01 6.77
C ARG A 98 2.47 -16.76 6.53
N GLU A 99 1.16 -16.91 6.42
CA GLU A 99 0.23 -15.79 6.25
C GLU A 99 0.36 -14.81 7.43
N LYS A 100 0.43 -15.33 8.66
CA LYS A 100 0.69 -14.52 9.85
C LYS A 100 2.02 -13.76 9.75
N TYR A 101 3.10 -14.43 9.33
CA TYR A 101 4.40 -13.77 9.18
C TYR A 101 4.36 -12.62 8.16
N GLU A 102 3.68 -12.84 7.02
CA GLU A 102 3.50 -11.81 5.99
C GLU A 102 2.70 -10.62 6.53
N HIS A 103 1.61 -10.86 7.28
CA HIS A 103 0.83 -9.81 7.93
C HIS A 103 1.58 -9.06 9.03
N ASP A 104 2.30 -9.79 9.89
CA ASP A 104 3.11 -9.20 10.96
C ASP A 104 4.20 -8.29 10.37
N TYR A 105 4.84 -8.72 9.28
CA TYR A 105 5.84 -7.92 8.56
C TYR A 105 5.25 -6.63 7.99
N VAL A 106 4.10 -6.72 7.29
CA VAL A 106 3.43 -5.53 6.73
C VAL A 106 3.02 -4.57 7.85
N SER A 107 2.43 -5.09 8.92
CA SER A 107 1.97 -4.30 10.08
C SER A 107 3.13 -3.60 10.79
N ASP A 108 4.27 -4.28 10.99
CA ASP A 108 5.44 -3.68 11.62
C ASP A 108 6.08 -2.59 10.74
N MET A 109 6.13 -2.81 9.42
CA MET A 109 6.60 -1.81 8.46
C MET A 109 5.72 -0.56 8.48
N GLU A 110 4.39 -0.72 8.43
CA GLU A 110 3.45 0.40 8.53
C GLU A 110 3.55 1.14 9.87
N GLY A 111 3.65 0.39 10.97
CA GLY A 111 3.81 0.93 12.31
C GLY A 111 5.10 1.76 12.44
N SER A 112 6.20 1.25 11.91
CA SER A 112 7.50 1.92 11.90
C SER A 112 7.49 3.19 11.04
N TRP A 113 6.89 3.14 9.85
CA TRP A 113 6.71 4.32 9.00
C TRP A 113 5.86 5.41 9.69
N LYS A 114 4.76 5.01 10.33
CA LYS A 114 3.88 5.93 11.04
C LYS A 114 4.59 6.58 12.22
N ARG A 115 5.33 5.82 13.03
CA ARG A 115 6.15 6.35 14.14
C ARG A 115 7.20 7.33 13.64
N GLY A 116 8.00 6.96 12.64
CA GLY A 116 9.03 7.83 12.09
C GLY A 116 8.47 9.14 11.54
N ARG A 117 7.31 9.10 10.86
CA ARG A 117 6.64 10.31 10.38
C ARG A 117 6.16 11.20 11.53
N LEU A 118 5.54 10.63 12.56
CA LEU A 118 5.06 11.38 13.71
C LEU A 118 6.21 12.05 14.47
N GLU A 119 7.30 11.32 14.69
CA GLU A 119 8.50 11.83 15.34
C GLU A 119 9.15 12.94 14.50
N GLY A 120 9.30 12.73 13.19
CA GLY A 120 9.85 13.75 12.29
C GLY A 120 9.01 15.04 12.26
N VAL A 121 7.68 14.93 12.23
CA VAL A 121 6.79 16.11 12.30
C VAL A 121 6.90 16.80 13.66
N LYS A 122 6.95 16.04 14.75
CA LYS A 122 7.08 16.61 16.11
C LYS A 122 8.40 17.34 16.28
N GLN A 123 9.50 16.72 15.84
CA GLN A 123 10.84 17.31 15.90
C GLN A 123 10.91 18.56 15.02
N GLY A 124 10.52 18.48 13.74
CA GLY A 124 10.55 19.62 12.83
C GLY A 124 9.67 20.79 13.31
N ARG A 125 8.52 20.51 13.94
CA ARG A 125 7.68 21.56 14.55
C ARG A 125 8.34 22.19 15.78
N SER A 126 9.05 21.41 16.58
CA SER A 126 9.77 21.91 17.76
C SER A 126 10.95 22.79 17.35
N GLU A 127 11.79 22.28 16.45
CA GLU A 127 12.96 23.00 15.91
C GLU A 127 12.51 24.27 15.17
N GLY A 128 11.56 24.18 14.25
CA GLY A 128 11.06 25.34 13.51
C GLY A 128 10.41 26.40 14.41
N ARG A 129 9.78 26.01 15.52
CA ARG A 129 9.27 26.97 16.51
C ARG A 129 10.41 27.66 17.28
N ALA A 130 11.45 26.90 17.66
CA ALA A 130 12.60 27.46 18.36
C ALA A 130 13.38 28.44 17.47
N GLU A 131 13.70 28.03 16.24
CA GLU A 131 14.38 28.86 15.24
C GLU A 131 13.53 30.09 14.89
N GLY A 132 12.23 29.92 14.61
CA GLY A 132 11.33 31.02 14.32
C GLY A 132 11.23 32.04 15.46
N ARG A 133 11.26 31.57 16.73
CA ARG A 133 11.31 32.47 17.89
C ARG A 133 12.62 33.25 17.95
N GLN A 134 13.76 32.58 17.74
CA GLN A 134 15.07 33.26 17.75
C GLN A 134 15.20 34.29 16.63
N LEU A 135 14.80 33.93 15.40
CA LEU A 135 14.76 34.85 14.26
C LEU A 135 13.82 36.04 14.52
N GLY A 136 12.65 35.79 15.10
CA GLY A 136 11.71 36.84 15.49
C GLY A 136 12.30 37.81 16.52
N ILE A 137 12.94 37.29 17.57
CA ILE A 137 13.62 38.10 18.59
C ILE A 137 14.74 38.93 17.96
N ALA A 138 15.59 38.32 17.13
CA ALA A 138 16.67 39.01 16.45
C ALA A 138 16.14 40.13 15.54
N GLN A 139 15.11 39.85 14.73
CA GLN A 139 14.51 40.83 13.83
C GLN A 139 13.92 42.03 14.59
N ILE A 140 13.22 41.76 15.70
CA ILE A 140 12.64 42.81 16.54
C ILE A 140 13.76 43.65 17.20
N ALA A 141 14.80 43.00 17.73
CA ALA A 141 15.94 43.69 18.32
C ALA A 141 16.64 44.63 17.32
N MET A 142 16.87 44.16 16.08
CA MET A 142 17.47 44.99 15.03
C MET A 142 16.57 46.17 14.65
N ASN A 143 15.25 45.99 14.62
CA ASN A 143 14.31 47.07 14.35
C ASN A 143 14.35 48.15 15.45
N PHE A 144 14.43 47.75 16.73
CA PHE A 144 14.54 48.71 17.83
C PHE A 144 15.87 49.49 17.80
N LEU A 145 16.99 48.82 17.48
CA LEU A 145 18.28 49.50 17.32
C LEU A 145 18.25 50.52 16.18
N ARG A 146 17.66 50.17 15.03
CA ARG A 146 17.47 51.10 13.90
C ARG A 146 16.57 52.29 14.25
N ALA A 147 15.64 52.11 15.19
CA ALA A 147 14.80 53.19 15.71
C ALA A 147 15.52 54.08 16.75
N GLY A 148 16.80 53.83 17.05
CA GLY A 148 17.59 54.60 18.01
C GLY A 148 17.39 54.19 19.46
N THR A 149 16.81 53.02 19.72
CA THR A 149 16.62 52.50 21.08
C THR A 149 17.98 52.10 21.66
N PRO A 150 18.33 52.50 22.90
CA PRO A 150 19.61 52.14 23.52
C PRO A 150 19.82 50.62 23.64
N VAL A 151 21.06 50.17 23.45
CA VAL A 151 21.44 48.74 23.47
C VAL A 151 21.02 48.05 24.77
N ALA A 152 21.17 48.73 25.92
CA ALA A 152 20.78 48.18 27.22
C ALA A 152 19.27 47.86 27.29
N THR A 153 18.42 48.74 26.75
CA THR A 153 16.97 48.55 26.71
C THR A 153 16.58 47.42 25.76
N VAL A 154 17.23 47.32 24.59
CA VAL A 154 16.98 46.23 23.63
C VAL A 154 17.43 44.89 24.19
N ALA A 155 18.59 44.83 24.86
CA ALA A 155 19.10 43.63 25.53
C ALA A 155 18.12 43.13 26.60
N GLN A 156 17.56 44.05 27.40
CA GLN A 156 16.55 43.72 28.39
C GLN A 156 15.26 43.19 27.75
N MET A 157 14.74 43.84 26.70
CA MET A 157 13.49 43.42 26.02
C MET A 157 13.63 42.10 25.26
N ALA A 158 14.79 41.87 24.65
CA ALA A 158 15.07 40.64 23.91
C ALA A 158 15.49 39.48 24.83
N GLU A 159 15.70 39.75 26.13
CA GLU A 159 16.26 38.80 27.11
C GLU A 159 17.61 38.21 26.65
N LEU A 160 18.44 39.03 26.01
CA LEU A 160 19.74 38.64 25.48
C LEU A 160 20.85 39.51 26.08
N PRO A 161 22.06 38.96 26.31
CA PRO A 161 23.18 39.76 26.78
C PRO A 161 23.54 40.88 25.79
N GLU A 162 23.93 42.05 26.30
CA GLU A 162 24.33 43.18 25.45
C GLU A 162 25.43 42.83 24.44
N ALA A 163 26.38 41.97 24.83
CA ALA A 163 27.44 41.50 23.93
C ALA A 163 26.88 40.80 22.68
N VAL A 164 25.80 40.03 22.82
CA VAL A 164 25.14 39.33 21.71
C VAL A 164 24.40 40.34 20.82
N ILE A 165 23.72 41.32 21.41
CA ILE A 165 23.04 42.40 20.67
C ILE A 165 24.05 43.25 19.87
N ARG A 166 25.20 43.60 20.47
CA ARG A 166 26.28 44.34 19.80
C ARG A 166 26.84 43.56 18.61
N LYS A 167 27.12 42.27 18.81
CA LYS A 167 27.59 41.39 17.72
C LYS A 167 26.57 41.28 16.59
N MET A 168 25.29 41.10 16.91
CA MET A 168 24.23 41.07 15.89
C MET A 168 24.11 42.39 15.14
N ALA A 169 24.26 43.53 15.83
CA ALA A 169 24.23 44.86 15.21
C ALA A 169 25.40 45.05 14.23
N GLU A 170 26.61 44.61 14.59
CA GLU A 170 27.79 44.61 13.72
C GLU A 170 27.57 43.75 12.47
N GLU A 171 27.07 42.53 12.63
CA GLU A 171 26.74 41.61 11.52
C GLU A 171 25.68 42.19 10.57
N HIS A 172 24.77 43.05 11.07
CA HIS A 172 23.73 43.71 10.28
C HIS A 172 24.10 45.15 9.85
N GLY A 173 25.35 45.58 10.08
CA GLY A 173 25.85 46.90 9.66
C GLY A 173 25.18 48.09 10.36
N ILE A 174 24.64 47.91 11.57
CA ILE A 174 23.99 48.99 12.33
C ILE A 174 25.05 49.70 13.17
N GLN A 175 25.24 51.01 12.93
CA GLN A 175 26.13 51.82 13.76
C GLN A 175 25.47 52.11 15.11
N LEU A 176 26.10 51.64 16.19
CA LEU A 176 25.67 51.87 17.56
C LEU A 176 26.28 53.19 18.05
N SER A 177 25.44 54.16 18.44
CA SER A 177 25.84 55.46 19.00
C SER A 177 26.26 55.36 20.47
#